data_AF-A0A177EE52-F1
#
_entry.id   AF-A0A177EE52-F1
#
_cell.length_a   1.000
_cell.length_b   1.000
_cell.length_c   1.000
_cell.angle_alpha   90.00
_cell.angle_beta   90.00
_cell.angle_gamma   90.00
#
_symmetry.space_group_name_H-M   'P 1'
#
loop_
_entity.id
_entity.type
_entity.pdbx_description
1 polymer ?
#
loop_
_entity_poly.entity_id
_entity_poly.type
_entity_poly.pdbx_seq_one_letter_code
_entity_poly.pdbx_strand_id
1 'polypeptide(L)' 'MAKAISLNKTGKVRGTTPKVAKENKKRPKKGRAAKRVLYEKRVKEGYFEGTMKMNSQEVK' A
#
# COMPACT_ATOMS: atom_id res chain seq x y z
N MET A 1 -14.85 25.45 -34.87
CA MET A 1 -15.93 24.92 -34.01
C MET A 1 -15.29 24.22 -32.82
N ALA A 2 -15.58 24.67 -31.59
CA ALA A 2 -15.01 24.03 -30.40
C ALA A 2 -15.52 22.59 -30.27
N LYS A 3 -14.62 21.63 -30.02
CA LYS A 3 -14.98 20.23 -29.81
C LYS A 3 -15.83 20.12 -28.54
N ALA A 4 -17.09 19.72 -28.67
CA ALA A 4 -17.97 19.49 -27.53
C ALA A 4 -17.36 18.38 -26.63
N ILE A 5 -16.91 18.75 -25.44
CA ILE A 5 -16.34 17.80 -24.46
C ILE A 5 -17.51 17.10 -23.76
N SER A 6 -17.63 15.77 -23.95
CA SER A 6 -18.71 14.99 -23.33
C SER A 6 -18.45 14.76 -21.83
N LEU A 7 -19.32 15.28 -20.96
CA LEU A 7 -19.20 15.16 -19.50
C LEU A 7 -19.86 13.90 -18.91
N ASN A 8 -20.64 13.16 -19.71
CA ASN A 8 -21.52 12.07 -19.27
C ASN A 8 -20.80 10.85 -18.67
N LYS A 9 -19.47 10.77 -18.78
CA LYS A 9 -18.65 9.66 -18.26
C LYS A 9 -17.93 10.01 -16.95
N THR A 10 -18.11 11.23 -16.45
CA THR A 10 -17.39 11.73 -15.27
C THR A 10 -17.81 10.95 -14.03
N GLY A 11 -16.83 10.45 -13.27
CA GLY A 11 -17.07 9.75 -12.01
C GLY A 11 -17.59 8.31 -12.13
N LYS A 12 -17.87 7.79 -13.35
CA LYS A 12 -18.40 6.43 -13.57
C LYS A 12 -17.65 5.36 -12.78
N VAL A 13 -16.33 5.27 -12.97
CA VAL A 13 -15.51 4.22 -12.36
C VAL A 13 -15.48 4.32 -10.84
N ARG A 14 -15.31 5.54 -10.30
CA ARG A 14 -15.24 5.76 -8.85
C ARG A 14 -16.59 5.52 -8.15
N GLY A 15 -17.71 5.78 -8.83
CA GLY A 15 -19.05 5.47 -8.34
C GLY A 15 -19.40 3.98 -8.42
N THR A 16 -18.88 3.27 -9.43
CA THR A 16 -19.10 1.83 -9.57
C THR A 16 -18.28 0.98 -8.60
N THR A 17 -17.09 1.43 -8.19
CA THR A 17 -16.25 0.67 -7.27
C THR A 17 -16.87 0.64 -5.87
N PRO A 18 -17.14 -0.54 -5.29
CA PRO A 18 -17.73 -0.63 -3.96
C PRO A 18 -16.80 0.01 -2.92
N LYS A 19 -17.38 0.76 -1.98
CA LYS A 19 -16.62 1.40 -0.91
C LYS A 19 -16.29 0.39 0.17
N VAL A 20 -15.02 -0.01 0.26
CA VAL A 20 -14.51 -0.87 1.33
C VAL A 20 -14.23 -0.04 2.57
N ALA A 21 -14.75 -0.44 3.74
CA ALA A 21 -14.46 0.20 5.01
C ALA A 21 -12.99 0.04 5.41
N LYS A 22 -12.44 0.99 6.15
CA LYS A 22 -11.06 0.88 6.66
C LYS A 22 -11.02 -0.11 7.81
N GLU A 23 -10.09 -1.05 7.75
CA GLU A 23 -9.81 -1.97 8.86
C GLU A 23 -9.21 -1.22 10.06
N ASN A 24 -9.60 -1.62 11.27
CA ASN A 24 -9.00 -1.13 12.51
C ASN A 24 -7.63 -1.78 12.72
N LYS A 25 -6.56 -1.00 12.55
CA LYS A 25 -5.17 -1.46 12.71
C LYS A 25 -4.59 -0.98 14.04
N LYS A 26 -3.79 -1.84 14.69
CA LYS A 26 -3.04 -1.45 15.89
C LYS A 26 -2.14 -0.25 15.58
N ARG A 27 -2.04 0.69 16.52
CA ARG A 27 -1.19 1.88 16.36
C ARG A 27 0.27 1.44 16.18
N PRO A 28 0.94 1.87 15.09
CA PRO A 28 2.35 1.51 14.87
C PRO A 28 3.24 2.20 15.91
N LYS A 29 4.34 1.52 16.27
CA LYS A 29 5.44 2.15 17.03
C LYS A 29 5.98 3.34 16.23
N LYS A 30 6.46 4.38 16.91
CA LYS A 30 7.00 5.61 16.30
C LYS A 30 8.47 5.83 16.68
N GLY A 31 9.16 6.68 15.92
CA GLY A 31 10.53 7.11 16.21
C GLY A 31 11.54 5.96 16.26
N ARG A 32 12.41 5.97 17.28
CA ARG A 32 13.46 4.96 17.46
C ARG A 32 12.92 3.54 17.56
N ALA A 33 11.77 3.37 18.23
CA ALA A 33 11.15 2.05 18.37
C ALA A 33 10.71 1.48 17.01
N ALA A 34 10.25 2.33 16.08
CA ALA A 34 9.93 1.90 14.72
C ALA A 34 11.18 1.49 13.93
N LYS A 35 12.26 2.28 14.04
CA LYS A 35 13.54 1.99 13.38
C LYS A 35 14.14 0.68 13.87
N ARG A 36 14.04 0.39 15.18
CA ARG A 36 14.53 -0.86 15.77
C ARG A 36 13.80 -2.08 15.22
N VAL A 37 12.46 -2.05 15.17
CA VAL A 37 11.66 -3.14 14.61
C VAL A 37 11.99 -3.40 13.14
N LEU A 38 12.23 -2.34 12.37
CA LEU A 38 12.59 -2.46 10.96
C LEU A 38 13.98 -3.11 10.77
N TYR A 39 14.96 -2.69 11.57
CA TYR A 39 16.31 -3.26 11.53
C TYR A 39 16.31 -4.74 11.91
N GLU A 40 15.66 -5.10 13.02
CA GLU A 40 15.59 -6.48 13.50
C GLU A 40 14.96 -7.42 12.45
N LYS A 41 13.91 -6.96 11.74
CA LYS A 41 13.31 -7.72 10.63
C LYS A 41 14.28 -7.94 9.48
N ARG A 42 14.97 -6.88 9.05
CA ARG A 42 15.94 -6.92 7.93
C ARG A 42 17.13 -7.82 8.22
N VAL A 43 17.67 -7.75 9.44
CA VAL A 43 18.77 -8.64 9.86
C VAL A 43 18.30 -10.09 9.84
N LYS A 44 17.14 -10.39 10.44
CA LYS A 44 16.60 -11.74 10.50
C LYS A 44 16.41 -12.37 9.12
N GLU A 45 15.95 -11.58 8.17
CA GLU A 45 15.66 -12.08 6.82
C GLU A 45 16.93 -12.14 5.93
N GLY A 46 18.07 -11.56 6.36
CA GLY A 46 19.33 -11.58 5.61
C GLY A 46 19.51 -10.42 4.61
N TYR A 47 18.86 -9.28 4.86
CA TYR A 47 18.84 -8.14 3.93
C TYR A 47 20.23 -7.56 3.64
N PHE A 48 21.15 -7.66 4.59
CA PHE A 48 22.48 -7.09 4.47
C PHE A 48 23.47 -8.00 3.74
N GLU A 49 23.10 -9.26 3.49
CA GLU A 49 23.98 -10.29 2.92
C GLU A 49 23.64 -10.60 1.45
N GLY A 50 22.51 -10.11 0.93
CA GLY A 50 22.10 -10.39 -0.45
C GLY A 50 20.84 -9.66 -0.89
N THR A 51 20.22 -10.15 -1.97
CA THR A 51 18.96 -9.61 -2.48
C THR A 51 17.78 -10.31 -1.83
N MET A 52 16.78 -9.54 -1.40
CA MET A 52 15.60 -10.05 -0.70
C MET A 52 14.31 -9.44 -1.22
N LYS A 53 13.27 -10.26 -1.30
CA LYS A 53 11.90 -9.83 -1.56
C LYS A 53 11.18 -9.43 -0.28
N MET A 54 11.13 -8.12 0.01
CA MET A 54 10.49 -7.56 1.22
C MET A 54 8.96 -7.72 1.29
N ASN A 55 8.30 -8.05 0.17
CA ASN A 55 6.86 -8.26 0.12
C ASN A 55 6.54 -9.46 -0.78
N SER A 56 6.49 -10.65 -0.19
CA SER A 56 5.98 -11.85 -0.85
C SER A 56 4.46 -11.82 -0.85
N GLN A 57 3.87 -11.70 -2.04
CA GLN A 57 2.45 -11.92 -2.22
C GLN A 57 2.25 -13.42 -2.50
N GLU A 58 1.53 -14.09 -1.62
CA GLU A 58 0.95 -15.40 -1.94
C GLU A 58 -0.21 -15.15 -2.89
N VAL A 59 -0.03 -15.50 -4.15
CA VAL A 59 -1.14 -15.52 -5.11
C VAL A 59 -1.97 -16.75 -4.73
N LYS A 60 -3.19 -16.51 -4.26
CA LYS A 60 -4.19 -17.57 -4.09
C LYS A 60 -4.82 -17.92 -5.42
#